data_AF-A0A7J8T5X4-F1
#
_entry.id   AF-A0A7J8T5X4-F1
#
_cell.length_a   1.000
_cell.length_b   1.000
_cell.length_c   1.000
_cell.angle_alpha   90.00
_cell.angle_beta   90.00
_cell.angle_gamma   90.00
#
_symmetry.space_group_name_H-M   'P 1'
#
loop_
_entity.id
_entity.type
_entity.pdbx_description
1 polymer ?
#
loop_
_entity_poly.entity_id
_entity_poly.type
_entity_poly.pdbx_seq_one_letter_code
_entity_poly.pdbx_strand_id
1 'polypeptide(L)' 'MDETMRNAAQGHINVLYELIQNDQYVLEHIDHVPFLDTPLHVAASSGNIEFMMEMMNLKSSFARKLNQAGFSPMHL' A
#
# COMPACT_ATOMS: atom_id res chain seq x y z
N MET A 1 7.52 -5.50 -2.44
CA MET A 1 6.08 -5.84 -2.44
C MET A 1 5.86 -6.91 -3.48
N ASP A 2 5.09 -7.95 -3.16
CA ASP A 2 4.74 -8.99 -4.14
C ASP A 2 3.67 -8.53 -5.13
N GLU A 3 3.41 -9.36 -6.14
CA GLU A 3 2.44 -9.05 -7.20
C GLU A 3 0.99 -9.06 -6.70
N THR A 4 0.65 -9.93 -5.76
CA THR A 4 -0.70 -10.04 -5.20
C THR A 4 -1.11 -8.77 -4.47
N MET A 5 -0.24 -8.21 -3.64
CA MET A 5 -0.45 -6.92 -2.97
C MET A 5 -0.51 -5.76 -3.98
N ARG A 6 0.28 -5.82 -5.07
CA ARG A 6 0.20 -4.83 -6.16
C ARG A 6 -1.17 -4.84 -6.82
N ASN A 7 -1.70 -6.01 -7.13
CA ASN A 7 -3.03 -6.18 -7.73
C ASN A 7 -4.12 -5.70 -6.77
N ALA A 8 -4.00 -5.98 -5.47
CA ALA A 8 -4.91 -5.44 -4.45
C ALA A 8 -4.98 -3.90 -4.53
N ALA A 9 -3.82 -3.24 -4.58
CA ALA A 9 -3.71 -1.78 -4.68
C ALA A 9 -4.27 -1.19 -5.99
N GLN A 10 -4.46 -2.00 -7.03
CA GLN A 10 -5.08 -1.60 -8.28
C GLN A 10 -6.62 -1.64 -8.26
N GLY A 11 -7.24 -1.86 -7.10
CA GLY A 11 -8.69 -1.75 -6.92
C GLY A 11 -9.35 -3.05 -6.43
N HIS A 12 -8.56 -4.03 -5.99
CA HIS A 12 -9.06 -5.31 -5.48
C HIS A 12 -8.95 -5.38 -3.95
N ILE A 13 -9.76 -4.56 -3.26
CA ILE A 13 -9.72 -4.42 -1.79
C ILE A 13 -9.96 -5.74 -1.04
N ASN A 14 -10.77 -6.65 -1.59
CA ASN A 14 -10.98 -7.97 -0.98
C ASN A 14 -9.67 -8.78 -0.87
N VAL A 15 -8.79 -8.66 -1.87
CA VAL A 15 -7.47 -9.32 -1.87
C VAL A 15 -6.58 -8.77 -0.77
N LEU A 16 -6.69 -7.47 -0.43
CA LEU A 16 -5.96 -6.89 0.71
C LEU A 16 -6.36 -7.60 2.01
N TYR A 17 -7.65 -7.83 2.24
CA TYR A 17 -8.10 -8.52 3.44
C TYR A 17 -7.74 -10.00 3.46
N GLU A 18 -7.75 -10.68 2.32
CA GLU A 18 -7.24 -12.05 2.21
C GLU A 18 -5.75 -12.13 2.57
N LEU A 19 -4.94 -11.17 2.09
CA LEU A 19 -3.52 -11.07 2.45
C LEU A 19 -3.33 -10.84 3.96
N ILE A 20 -4.12 -9.96 4.58
CA ILE A 20 -4.06 -9.69 6.03
C ILE A 20 -4.49 -10.93 6.84
N GLN A 21 -5.50 -11.68 6.36
CA GLN A 21 -5.92 -12.92 7.01
C GLN A 21 -4.83 -14.00 6.96
N ASN A 22 -4.13 -14.11 5.83
CA ASN A 22 -3.04 -15.07 5.64
C ASN A 22 -1.77 -14.66 6.40
N ASP A 23 -1.45 -13.37 6.45
CA ASP A 23 -0.32 -12.81 7.19
C ASP A 23 -0.72 -11.52 7.90
N GLN A 24 -0.91 -11.61 9.21
CA GLN A 24 -1.30 -10.50 10.08
C GLN A 24 -0.24 -9.38 10.14
N TYR A 25 1.00 -9.66 9.75
CA TYR A 25 2.11 -8.72 9.74
C TYR A 25 2.43 -8.20 8.33
N VAL A 26 1.64 -8.53 7.31
CA VAL A 26 1.93 -8.18 5.90
C VAL A 26 2.19 -6.68 5.69
N LEU A 27 1.44 -5.81 6.38
CA LEU A 27 1.63 -4.36 6.30
C LEU A 27 2.86 -3.88 7.06
N GLU A 28 3.22 -4.54 8.17
CA GLU A 28 4.40 -4.21 8.96
C GLU A 28 5.69 -4.62 8.24
N HIS A 29 5.68 -5.78 7.57
CA HIS A 29 6.78 -6.21 6.70
C HIS A 29 7.12 -5.17 5.62
N ILE A 30 6.08 -4.57 5.02
CA ILE A 30 6.23 -3.47 4.07
C ILE A 30 6.76 -2.22 4.78
N ASP A 31 6.24 -1.89 5.96
CA ASP A 31 6.64 -0.68 6.67
C ASP A 31 8.09 -0.71 7.17
N HIS A 32 8.66 -1.89 7.44
CA HIS A 32 10.05 -2.01 7.83
C HIS A 32 11.06 -1.74 6.70
N VAL A 33 10.64 -1.75 5.44
CA VAL A 33 11.52 -1.43 4.31
C VAL A 33 11.63 0.11 4.21
N PRO A 34 12.82 0.74 4.33
CA PRO A 34 12.91 2.19 4.45
C PRO A 34 12.41 2.98 3.23
N PHE A 35 12.76 2.53 2.02
CA PHE A 35 12.40 3.17 0.77
C PHE A 35 11.83 2.14 -0.22
N LEU A 36 10.53 2.24 -0.51
CA LEU A 36 9.87 1.42 -1.53
C LEU A 36 8.55 2.06 -2.00
N ASP A 37 8.06 1.61 -3.16
CA ASP A 37 6.66 1.78 -3.50
C ASP A 37 5.78 0.91 -2.59
N THR A 38 5.01 1.58 -1.73
CA THR A 38 3.95 0.95 -0.92
C THR A 38 2.71 0.68 -1.75
N PRO A 39 1.77 -0.15 -1.25
CA PRO A 39 0.44 -0.26 -1.85
C PRO A 39 -0.23 1.09 -2.06
N LEU A 40 0.01 2.06 -1.16
CA LEU A 40 -0.57 3.39 -1.25
C LEU A 40 -0.01 4.21 -2.44
N HIS A 41 1.27 4.02 -2.82
CA HIS A 41 1.82 4.63 -4.05
C HIS A 41 1.11 4.11 -5.30
N VAL A 42 0.89 2.79 -5.36
CA VAL A 42 0.23 2.14 -6.50
C VAL A 42 -1.23 2.58 -6.60
N ALA A 43 -1.94 2.65 -5.47
CA ALA A 43 -3.33 3.09 -5.43
C ALA A 43 -3.48 4.57 -5.83
N ALA A 44 -2.59 5.44 -5.35
CA ALA A 44 -2.55 6.85 -5.75
C ALA A 44 -2.33 7.02 -7.25
N SER A 45 -1.28 6.38 -7.80
CA SER A 45 -0.99 6.40 -9.23
C SER A 45 -2.11 5.82 -10.10
N SER A 46 -2.95 4.94 -9.55
CA SER A 46 -4.07 4.31 -10.26
C SER A 46 -5.40 5.04 -10.05
N GLY A 47 -5.45 6.06 -9.19
CA GLY A 47 -6.69 6.78 -8.86
C GLY A 47 -7.69 5.99 -8.01
N ASN A 48 -7.25 4.94 -7.31
CA ASN A 48 -8.13 4.05 -6.53
C ASN A 48 -8.41 4.61 -5.14
N ILE A 49 -9.28 5.63 -5.07
CA ILE A 49 -9.59 6.37 -3.84
C ILE A 49 -10.10 5.46 -2.72
N GLU A 50 -10.94 4.46 -3.03
CA GLU A 50 -11.47 3.51 -2.03
C GLU A 50 -10.35 2.73 -1.33
N PHE A 51 -9.42 2.16 -2.11
CA PHE A 51 -8.27 1.45 -1.57
C PHE A 51 -7.35 2.39 -0.77
N MET A 52 -7.15 3.63 -1.24
CA MET A 52 -6.35 4.61 -0.52
C MET A 52 -6.95 4.92 0.85
N MET A 53 -8.26 5.18 0.92
CA MET A 53 -8.95 5.46 2.19
C MET A 53 -8.83 4.28 3.15
N GLU A 54 -9.03 3.05 2.65
CA GLU A 54 -8.91 1.87 3.51
C GLU A 54 -7.48 1.65 4.00
N MET A 55 -6.49 1.80 3.11
CA MET A 55 -5.08 1.69 3.50
C MET A 55 -4.69 2.77 4.52
N MET A 56 -5.27 3.97 4.42
CA MET A 56 -5.07 5.04 5.40
C MET A 56 -5.68 4.71 6.77
N ASN A 57 -6.83 4.02 6.80
CA ASN A 57 -7.42 3.53 8.05
C ASN A 57 -6.58 2.42 8.70
N LEU A 58 -6.02 1.52 7.89
CA LEU A 58 -5.25 0.36 8.38
C LEU A 58 -3.80 0.71 8.74
N LYS A 59 -3.12 1.55 7.93
CA LYS A 59 -1.68 1.81 8.06
C LYS A 59 -1.31 3.22 7.53
N SER A 60 -1.77 4.24 8.25
CA SER A 60 -1.53 5.66 7.90
C SER A 60 -0.05 6.08 7.79
N SER A 61 0.89 5.29 8.34
CA SER A 61 2.33 5.54 8.18
C SER A 61 2.77 5.53 6.71
N PHE A 62 2.07 4.80 5.84
CA PHE A 62 2.38 4.74 4.41
C PHE A 62 2.22 6.07 3.70
N ALA A 63 1.41 7.01 4.20
CA ALA A 63 1.25 8.34 3.62
C ALA A 63 2.54 9.16 3.60
N ARG A 64 3.46 8.85 4.53
CA ARG A 64 4.74 9.57 4.70
C ARG A 64 5.92 8.80 4.13
N LYS A 65 5.73 7.55 3.72
CA LYS A 65 6.81 6.70 3.25
C LYS A 65 7.26 7.16 1.87
N LEU A 66 8.57 7.22 1.65
CA LEU A 66 9.14 7.59 0.36
C LEU A 66 9.52 6.32 -0.41
N ASN A 67 9.32 6.33 -1.72
CA ASN A 67 9.92 5.34 -2.61
C ASN A 67 11.39 5.68 -2.90
N GLN A 68 12.05 4.85 -3.72
CA GLN A 68 13.48 5.05 -4.05
C GLN A 68 13.75 6.33 -4.85
N ALA A 69 12.74 6.93 -5.47
CA ALA A 69 12.85 8.21 -6.16
C ALA A 69 12.57 9.41 -5.22
N GLY A 70 12.27 9.17 -3.94
CA GLY A 70 11.99 10.21 -2.96
C GLY A 70 10.54 10.72 -2.99
N PHE A 71 9.64 10.06 -3.70
CA PHE A 71 8.23 10.42 -3.73
C PHE A 71 7.47 9.71 -2.61
N SER A 72 6.64 10.46 -1.88
CA SER A 72 5.52 9.90 -1.11
C SER A 72 4.30 9.64 -2.00
N PRO A 73 3.30 8.87 -1.55
CA PRO A 73 2.07 8.63 -2.32
C PRO A 73 1.35 9.90 -2.75
N MET A 74 1.47 10.99 -1.99
CA MET A 74 0.83 12.28 -2.31
C MET A 74 1.41 12.97 -3.55
N HIS A 75 2.57 12.52 -4.06
CA HIS A 75 3.16 13.06 -5.29
C HIS A 75 2.62 12.38 -6.56
N LEU A 76 1.94 11.25 -6.43
CA LEU A 76 1.46 10.39 -7.53
C LEU A 76 -0.06 10.54 -7.70
#